data_AF-I0BEM1-F1
#
_entry.id   AF-I0BEM1-F1
#
_cell.length_a   1.000
_cell.length_b   1.000
_cell.length_c   1.000
_cell.angle_alpha   90.00
_cell.angle_beta   90.00
_cell.angle_gamma   90.00
#
_symmetry.space_group_name_H-M   'P 1'
#
loop_
_entity.id
_entity.type
_entity.pdbx_description
1 polymer ?
#
loop_
_entity_poly.entity_id
_entity_poly.type
_entity_poly.pdbx_seq_one_letter_code
_entity_poly.pdbx_strand_id
1 'polypeptide(L)'
;MPSEYDAALCFVRTPDREGRPLQEELAADLHGIFPGASLDLEPKSEDGFEIVVARMNGLGPWGSEEELLGRMEREMPESWWTWLAGYRLLVTPKEDAGPCRLKNNRKEARTHECQ
;
A
#
# COMPACT_ATOMS: atom_id res chain seq x y z
N MET A 1 5.82 13.10 -8.68
CA MET A 1 6.91 12.17 -8.32
C MET A 1 6.29 10.89 -7.77
N PRO A 2 6.92 9.71 -7.90
CA PRO A 2 6.38 8.51 -7.27
C PRO A 2 6.54 8.60 -5.75
N SER A 3 5.46 8.31 -5.03
CA SER A 3 5.40 8.27 -3.57
C SER A 3 5.29 6.81 -3.13
N GLU A 4 5.81 6.51 -1.94
CA GLU A 4 5.55 5.24 -1.29
C GLU A 4 4.20 5.30 -0.59
N TYR A 5 3.41 4.23 -0.67
CA TYR A 5 2.17 4.12 0.09
C TYR A 5 2.14 2.82 0.88
N ASP A 6 1.50 2.90 2.04
CA ASP A 6 1.15 1.78 2.89
C ASP A 6 -0.34 1.91 3.24
N ALA A 7 -1.10 0.86 2.99
CA ALA A 7 -2.54 0.83 3.20
C ALA A 7 -2.91 -0.46 3.94
N ALA A 8 -3.72 -0.32 4.99
CA ALA A 8 -4.31 -1.43 5.72
C ALA A 8 -5.83 -1.28 5.72
N LEU A 9 -6.54 -2.32 5.30
CA LEU A 9 -7.99 -2.37 5.18
C LEU A 9 -8.51 -3.54 6.00
N CYS A 10 -9.48 -3.29 6.87
CA CYS A 10 -10.12 -4.32 7.68
C CYS A 10 -11.53 -4.56 7.15
N PHE A 11 -11.77 -5.76 6.65
CA PHE A 11 -13.07 -6.19 6.16
C PHE A 11 -13.68 -7.17 7.14
N VAL A 12 -14.97 -7.01 7.41
CA VAL A 12 -15.76 -7.90 8.25
C VAL A 12 -17.07 -8.18 7.53
N ARG A 13 -17.38 -9.46 7.36
CA ARG A 13 -18.71 -9.88 6.88
C ARG A 13 -19.16 -11.15 7.56
N THR A 14 -20.46 -11.42 7.49
CA THR A 14 -20.98 -12.76 7.79
C THR A 14 -20.59 -13.73 6.69
N PRO A 15 -20.21 -14.98 7.01
CA PRO A 15 -19.82 -15.98 6.04
C PRO A 15 -20.95 -16.23 5.05
N ASP A 16 -20.64 -16.06 3.77
CA ASP A 16 -21.56 -16.40 2.70
C ASP A 16 -21.46 -17.90 2.40
N ARG A 17 -22.58 -18.63 2.54
CA ARG A 17 -22.59 -20.09 2.36
C ARG A 17 -22.54 -20.51 0.89
N GLU A 18 -22.83 -19.62 -0.05
CA GLU A 18 -22.92 -19.91 -1.49
C GLU A 18 -21.83 -19.18 -2.30
N GLY A 19 -21.18 -18.18 -1.70
CA GLY A 19 -20.14 -17.34 -2.29
C GLY A 19 -18.71 -17.83 -2.07
N ARG A 20 -17.75 -17.05 -2.56
CA ARG A 20 -16.31 -17.32 -2.37
C ARG A 20 -15.87 -16.82 -1.01
N PRO A 21 -14.84 -17.41 -0.37
CA PRO A 21 -14.25 -16.89 0.87
C PRO A 21 -13.83 -15.43 0.72
N LEU A 22 -13.97 -14.63 1.79
CA LEU A 22 -13.74 -13.18 1.71
C LEU A 22 -12.34 -12.86 1.17
N GLN A 23 -11.35 -13.61 1.65
CA GLN A 23 -9.96 -13.46 1.23
C GLN A 23 -9.75 -13.64 -0.29
N GLU A 24 -10.50 -14.54 -0.94
CA GLU A 24 -10.33 -14.85 -2.36
C GLU A 24 -10.93 -13.75 -3.23
N GLU A 25 -12.06 -13.19 -2.79
CA GLU A 25 -12.68 -12.02 -3.43
C GLU A 25 -11.76 -10.79 -3.31
N LEU A 26 -11.27 -10.52 -2.10
CA LEU A 26 -10.36 -9.41 -1.86
C LEU A 26 -9.06 -9.54 -2.65
N ALA A 27 -8.47 -10.74 -2.71
CA ALA A 27 -7.23 -10.98 -3.46
C ALA A 27 -7.38 -10.65 -4.95
N ALA A 28 -8.47 -11.09 -5.58
CA ALA A 28 -8.70 -10.89 -7.01
C ALA A 28 -8.83 -9.40 -7.36
N ASP A 29 -9.64 -8.67 -6.60
CA ASP A 29 -9.92 -7.27 -6.87
C ASP A 29 -8.71 -6.39 -6.50
N LEU A 30 -8.07 -6.60 -5.33
CA LEU A 30 -6.90 -5.81 -4.93
C LEU A 30 -5.73 -5.95 -5.90
N HIS A 31 -5.51 -7.15 -6.44
CA HIS A 31 -4.48 -7.37 -7.43
C HIS A 31 -4.76 -6.64 -8.76
N GLY A 32 -6.04 -6.47 -9.11
CA GLY A 32 -6.46 -5.70 -10.27
C GLY A 32 -6.31 -4.19 -10.08
N ILE A 33 -6.66 -3.67 -8.89
CA ILE A 33 -6.63 -2.23 -8.58
C ILE A 33 -5.20 -1.72 -8.37
N PHE A 34 -4.37 -2.53 -7.70
CA PHE A 34 -3.00 -2.19 -7.34
C PHE A 34 -1.98 -3.15 -7.98
N PRO A 35 -1.82 -3.10 -9.32
CA PRO A 35 -0.89 -3.98 -10.01
C PRO A 35 0.56 -3.68 -9.56
N GLY A 36 1.25 -4.72 -9.08
CA GLY A 36 2.63 -4.62 -8.61
C GLY A 36 2.80 -4.15 -7.17
N ALA A 37 1.70 -3.95 -6.43
CA ALA A 37 1.77 -3.79 -4.98
C ALA A 37 2.11 -5.12 -4.30
N SER A 38 2.84 -5.04 -3.19
CA SER A 38 2.92 -6.16 -2.26
C SER A 38 1.60 -6.22 -1.50
N LEU A 39 0.89 -7.33 -1.64
CA LEU A 39 -0.37 -7.60 -0.97
C LEU A 39 -0.18 -8.72 0.05
N ASP A 40 -0.58 -8.47 1.29
CA ASP A 40 -0.62 -9.43 2.39
C ASP A 40 -2.07 -9.49 2.92
N LEU A 41 -2.64 -10.69 2.98
CA LEU A 41 -4.01 -10.92 3.43
C LEU A 41 -3.97 -11.79 4.68
N GLU A 42 -4.49 -11.27 5.79
CA GLU A 42 -4.58 -11.97 7.07
C GLU A 42 -6.05 -12.34 7.33
N PRO A 43 -6.50 -13.55 6.92
CA PRO A 43 -7.84 -14.04 7.19
C PRO A 43 -7.97 -14.46 8.66
N LYS A 44 -9.12 -14.15 9.25
CA LYS A 44 -9.49 -14.53 10.62
C LYS A 44 -10.98 -14.86 10.65
N SER A 45 -11.35 -15.80 11.52
CA SER A 45 -12.75 -16.10 11.80
C SER A 45 -13.02 -15.93 13.29
N GLU A 46 -13.95 -15.05 13.65
CA GLU A 46 -14.35 -14.79 15.04
C GLU A 46 -15.85 -14.59 15.14
N ASP A 47 -16.47 -15.17 16.16
CA ASP A 47 -17.91 -15.02 16.48
C ASP A 47 -18.87 -15.24 15.29
N GLY A 48 -18.48 -16.13 14.36
CA GLY A 48 -19.27 -16.40 13.16
C GLY A 48 -19.16 -15.34 12.06
N PHE A 49 -18.12 -14.50 12.09
CA PHE A 49 -17.75 -13.56 11.04
C PHE A 49 -16.48 -14.00 10.31
N GLU A 50 -16.41 -13.69 9.02
CA GLU A 50 -15.17 -13.65 8.24
C GLU A 50 -14.56 -12.26 8.37
N ILE A 51 -13.34 -12.20 8.88
CA ILE A 51 -12.55 -10.99 9.01
C ILE A 51 -11.33 -11.14 8.13
N VAL A 52 -10.99 -10.14 7.32
CA VAL A 52 -9.74 -10.12 6.56
C VAL A 52 -9.09 -8.76 6.70
N VAL A 53 -7.83 -8.76 7.13
CA VAL A 53 -6.99 -7.56 7.10
C VAL A 53 -6.12 -7.62 5.86
N ALA A 54 -6.35 -6.71 4.92
CA ALA A 54 -5.55 -6.56 3.72
C ALA A 54 -4.52 -5.45 3.92
N ARG A 55 -3.24 -5.79 3.82
CA ARG A 55 -2.12 -4.84 3.85
C ARG A 55 -1.51 -4.74 2.47
N MET A 56 -1.35 -3.51 2.00
CA MET A 56 -0.80 -3.22 0.69
C MET A 56 0.30 -2.20 0.83
N ASN A 57 1.44 -2.46 0.21
CA ASN A 57 2.51 -1.48 0.09
C ASN A 57 3.02 -1.42 -1.35
N GLY A 58 3.44 -0.24 -1.79
CA GLY A 58 3.98 -0.07 -3.11
C GLY A 58 4.39 1.35 -3.43
N LEU A 59 4.78 1.55 -4.69
CA LEU A 59 5.07 2.86 -5.25
C LEU A 59 3.92 3.26 -6.16
N GLY A 60 3.45 4.50 -6.03
CA GLY A 60 2.35 5.00 -6.85
C GLY A 60 2.45 6.51 -7.08
N PRO A 61 1.68 7.05 -8.03
CA PRO A 61 1.66 8.47 -8.34
C PRO A 61 0.77 9.27 -7.38
N TRP A 62 0.72 8.90 -6.10
CA TRP A 62 -0.14 9.53 -5.09
C TRP A 62 0.58 10.72 -4.44
N GLY A 63 -0.04 11.89 -4.40
CA GLY A 63 0.45 13.05 -3.66
C GLY A 63 -0.04 13.10 -2.22
N SER A 64 -1.17 12.48 -1.91
CA SER A 64 -1.76 12.45 -0.57
C SER A 64 -2.58 11.17 -0.32
N GLU A 65 -2.93 10.94 0.95
CA GLU A 65 -3.85 9.88 1.37
C GLU A 65 -5.24 10.06 0.74
N GLU A 66 -5.70 11.30 0.56
CA GLU A 66 -6.99 11.63 -0.08
C GLU A 66 -7.03 11.19 -1.55
N GLU A 67 -5.91 11.35 -2.29
CA GLU A 67 -5.83 10.88 -3.68
C GLU A 67 -5.87 9.35 -3.77
N LEU A 68 -5.21 8.67 -2.83
CA LEU A 68 -5.23 7.21 -2.74
C LEU A 68 -6.64 6.72 -2.41
N LEU A 69 -7.30 7.33 -1.41
CA LEU A 69 -8.68 7.00 -1.04
C LEU A 69 -9.64 7.25 -2.21
N GLY A 70 -9.55 8.40 -2.88
CA GLY A 70 -10.41 8.73 -4.02
C GLY A 70 -10.22 7.80 -5.22
N ARG A 71 -9.07 7.14 -5.37
CA ARG A 71 -8.89 6.05 -6.34
C ARG A 71 -9.61 4.79 -5.89
N MET A 72 -9.45 4.42 -4.62
CA MET A 72 -10.13 3.26 -4.04
C MET A 72 -11.65 3.40 -4.17
N GLU A 73 -12.22 4.57 -3.88
CA GLU A 73 -13.65 4.86 -4.05
C GLU A 73 -14.16 4.70 -5.48
N ARG A 74 -13.31 4.97 -6.49
CA ARG A 74 -13.69 4.81 -7.90
C ARG A 74 -13.55 3.40 -8.44
N GLU A 75 -12.56 2.65 -7.97
CA GLU A 75 -12.20 1.35 -8.54
C GLU A 75 -12.67 0.15 -7.70
N MET A 76 -12.94 0.35 -6.41
CA MET A 76 -13.43 -0.72 -5.55
C MET A 76 -14.92 -1.00 -5.78
N PRO A 77 -15.35 -2.26 -5.70
CA PRO A 77 -16.76 -2.63 -5.76
C PRO A 77 -17.57 -1.97 -4.63
N GLU A 78 -18.81 -1.58 -4.90
CA GLU A 78 -19.70 -0.99 -3.88
C GLU A 78 -19.89 -1.91 -2.66
N SER A 79 -19.92 -3.22 -2.88
CA SER A 79 -20.06 -4.24 -1.83
C SER A 79 -18.96 -4.14 -0.77
N TRP A 80 -17.76 -3.68 -1.12
CA TRP A 80 -16.64 -3.61 -0.20
C TRP A 80 -16.83 -2.56 0.88
N TRP A 81 -17.44 -1.43 0.54
CA TRP A 81 -17.74 -0.36 1.49
C TRP A 81 -18.75 -0.81 2.55
N THR A 82 -19.57 -1.82 2.23
CA THR A 82 -20.49 -2.44 3.20
C THR A 82 -19.75 -3.36 4.18
N TRP A 83 -18.63 -3.96 3.76
CA TRP A 83 -17.82 -4.86 4.59
C TRP A 83 -16.67 -4.15 5.30
N LEU A 84 -16.29 -2.95 4.86
CA LEU A 84 -15.17 -2.20 5.41
C LEU A 84 -15.48 -1.73 6.84
N ALA A 85 -14.82 -2.36 7.82
CA ALA A 85 -14.93 -1.97 9.22
C ALA A 85 -13.98 -0.81 9.57
N GLY A 86 -12.90 -0.63 8.79
CA GLY A 86 -11.96 0.47 8.96
C GLY A 86 -10.78 0.39 8.01
N TYR A 87 -10.06 1.50 7.88
CA TYR A 87 -8.87 1.61 7.06
C TYR A 87 -7.82 2.51 7.69
N ARG A 88 -6.57 2.31 7.28
CA ARG A 88 -5.44 3.19 7.52
C ARG A 88 -4.71 3.36 6.20
N LEU A 89 -4.54 4.59 5.77
CA LEU A 89 -3.69 4.93 4.63
C LEU A 89 -2.48 5.68 5.16
N LEU A 90 -1.38 5.61 4.43
CA LEU A 90 -0.19 6.42 4.63
C LEU A 90 0.45 6.62 3.26
N VAL A 91 0.68 7.88 2.89
CA VAL A 91 1.38 8.24 1.66
C VAL A 91 2.60 9.07 2.02
N THR A 92 3.78 8.57 1.64
CA THR A 92 5.07 9.21 1.88
C THR A 92 5.61 9.74 0.55
N PRO A 93 5.46 11.05 0.26
CA PRO A 93 6.05 11.65 -0.92
C PRO A 93 7.58 11.61 -0.84
N LYS A 94 8.22 11.21 -1.94
CA LYS A 94 9.70 11.13 -2.01
C LYS A 94 10.41 12.48 -2.04
N GLU A 95 9.69 13.60 -1.90
CA GLU A 95 10.27 14.93 -1.72
C GLU A 95 11.08 15.04 -0.40
N ASP A 96 10.79 14.19 0.59
CA ASP A 96 11.48 14.15 1.88
C ASP A 96 12.60 13.09 1.97
N ALA A 97 12.98 12.47 0.84
CA ALA A 97 14.30 11.84 0.74
C ALA A 97 15.33 12.98 0.67
N GLY A 98 15.62 13.58 1.84
CA GLY A 98 16.60 14.63 2.00
C GLY A 98 17.90 14.28 1.28
N PRO A 99 18.71 15.28 0.88
CA PRO A 99 19.83 15.05 -0.01
C PRO A 99 20.73 13.99 0.61
N CYS A 100 20.66 12.78 0.08
CA CYS A 100 21.71 11.80 0.21
C CYS A 100 22.94 12.51 -0.37
N ARG A 101 23.71 13.16 0.51
CA ARG A 101 25.12 13.46 0.33
C ARG A 101 25.77 12.11 0.11
N LEU A 102 25.70 11.61 -1.12
CA LEU A 102 26.74 10.80 -1.71
C LEU A 102 28.00 11.63 -1.54
N LYS A 103 28.71 11.42 -0.43
CA LYS A 103 30.11 11.84 -0.30
C LYS A 103 30.83 11.08 -1.40
N ASN A 104 30.89 11.70 -2.57
CA ASN A 104 31.89 11.39 -3.58
C ASN A 104 33.23 11.57 -2.87
N ASN A 105 33.82 10.46 -2.41
CA ASN A 105 35.24 10.40 -2.14
C ASN A 105 35.95 10.48 -3.50
N ARG A 106 35.93 11.67 -4.13
CA ARG A 106 36.94 12.04 -5.11
C ARG A 106 38.25 12.04 -4.32
N LYS A 107 39.06 11.01 -4.54
CA LYS A 107 40.49 11.08 -4.26
C LYS A 107 41.03 12.20 -5.12
N GLU A 108 41.11 13.40 -4.57
CA GLU A 108 41.91 14.47 -5.15
C GLU A 108 43.37 14.04 -5.06
N ALA A 109 43.94 13.75 -6.23
CA ALA A 109 45.36 13.61 -6.43
C ALA A 109 46.04 14.90 -5.96
N ARG A 110 46.74 14.83 -4.82
CA ARG A 110 47.70 15.86 -4.44
C ARG A 110 48.99 15.59 -5.19
N THR A 111 49.11 16.19 -6.37
CA THR A 111 50.42 16.57 -6.91
C THR A 111 50.93 17.69 -6.00
N HIS A 112 52.03 17.46 -5.30
CA HIS A 112 52.80 18.54 -4.69
C HIS A 112 54.25 18.36 -5.14
N GLU A 113 54.64 19.26 -6.04
CA GLU A 113 55.99 19.48 -6.53
C GLU A 113 56.72 20.45 -5.57
N CYS A 114 58.05 20.27 -5.48
CA CYS A 114 59.10 21.15 -4.94
C CYS A 114 59.11 21.54 -3.45
N GLN A 115 60.12 21.03 -2.72
CA GLN A 115 61.45 21.68 -2.64
C GLN A 115 62.54 20.66 -2.35
#